data_AF-A0A7T5R9E9-F1
#
_entry.id   AF-A0A7T5R9E9-F1
#
_cell.length_a   1.000
_cell.length_b   1.000
_cell.length_c   1.000
_cell.angle_alpha   90.00
_cell.angle_beta   90.00
_cell.angle_gamma   90.00
#
_symmetry.space_group_name_H-M   'P 1'
#
loop_
_entity.id
_entity.type
_entity.pdbx_description
1 polymer ?
#
loop_
_entity_poly.entity_id
_entity_poly.type
_entity_poly.pdbx_seq_one_letter_code
_entity_poly.pdbx_strand_id
1 'polypeptide(L)'
;MKVDFVYSAPYDSSFYRARFGHYTRDPSVKPFDRELSKTQAFGFTRKLYEIWEPKERAVIEGIERATGLPWKDDAVTCFVVNYAVNGFGYPLTLTTHEGKTEPSRAVLTLVHELAHVNLMYEGPGRLRDYWKTFHERYAGEDVMTRNHIPVHAALAIVLPQTFGEDALVSLKSRDAKDPPYKRAWEIVDNEGAENILKELKDWIKK
;
A
#
# COMPACT_ATOMS: atom_id res chain seq x y z
N MET A 1 -16.30 -1.15 4.22
CA MET A 1 -15.03 -0.53 4.65
C MET A 1 -14.93 0.91 4.15
N LYS A 2 -14.41 1.83 4.98
CA LYS A 2 -13.99 3.21 4.69
C LYS A 2 -12.52 3.41 5.11
N VAL A 3 -11.81 4.38 4.54
CA VAL A 3 -10.47 4.79 5.01
C VAL A 3 -10.55 6.14 5.73
N ASP A 4 -10.14 6.16 7.00
CA ASP A 4 -10.05 7.37 7.80
C ASP A 4 -8.59 7.84 7.90
N PHE A 5 -8.28 9.01 7.34
CA PHE A 5 -6.93 9.57 7.38
C PHE A 5 -6.68 10.33 8.69
N VAL A 6 -5.66 9.93 9.44
CA VAL A 6 -5.33 10.50 10.75
C VAL A 6 -3.86 10.90 10.83
N TYR A 7 -3.57 12.12 11.26
CA TYR A 7 -2.20 12.51 11.61
C TYR A 7 -1.81 11.91 12.97
N SER A 8 -0.65 11.26 13.06
CA SER A 8 -0.12 10.70 14.31
C SER A 8 1.22 11.34 14.68
N ALA A 9 1.18 12.31 15.59
CA ALA A 9 2.40 12.94 16.14
C ALA A 9 3.37 11.93 16.80
N PRO A 10 2.90 10.91 17.56
CA PRO A 10 3.79 9.89 18.11
C PRO A 10 4.54 9.11 17.02
N TYR A 11 3.85 8.71 15.94
CA TYR A 11 4.50 7.99 14.84
C TYR A 11 5.49 8.88 14.10
N ASP A 12 5.07 10.10 13.79
CA ASP A 12 5.89 11.04 13.05
C ASP A 12 7.17 11.40 13.82
N SER A 13 7.06 11.61 15.13
CA SER A 13 8.24 11.82 16.00
C SER A 13 9.13 10.59 16.06
N SER A 14 8.56 9.38 16.10
CA SER A 14 9.33 8.13 16.10
C SER A 14 10.11 7.94 14.80
N PHE A 15 9.47 8.18 13.66
CA PHE A 15 10.14 8.14 12.35
C PHE A 15 11.19 9.23 12.19
N TYR A 16 10.90 10.44 12.66
CA TYR A 16 11.89 11.52 12.69
C TYR A 16 13.13 11.08 13.49
N ARG A 17 12.95 10.51 14.68
CA ARG A 17 14.08 10.01 15.51
C ARG A 17 14.81 8.85 14.86
N ALA A 18 14.10 7.92 14.22
CA ALA A 18 14.75 6.82 13.50
C ALA A 18 15.63 7.34 12.34
N ARG A 19 15.17 8.37 11.64
CA ARG A 19 15.86 8.97 10.50
C ARG A 19 17.02 9.89 10.90
N PHE A 20 16.81 10.70 11.95
CA PHE A 20 17.71 11.80 12.31
C PHE A 20 18.35 11.67 13.69
N GLY A 21 17.96 10.68 14.50
CA GLY A 21 18.39 10.54 15.90
C GLY A 21 19.89 10.33 16.09
N HIS A 22 20.57 9.75 15.10
CA HIS A 22 22.03 9.63 15.09
C HIS A 22 22.75 10.96 14.79
N TYR A 23 22.02 11.97 14.29
CA TYR A 23 22.52 13.29 13.91
C TYR A 23 22.12 14.37 14.91
N THR A 24 21.78 14.01 16.15
CA THR A 24 21.36 14.97 17.20
C THR A 24 22.41 16.03 17.56
N ARG A 25 23.66 15.86 17.08
CA ARG A 25 24.75 16.84 17.22
C ARG A 25 25.03 17.64 15.94
N ASP A 26 24.38 17.33 14.83
CA ASP A 26 24.52 18.06 13.58
C ASP A 26 23.62 19.32 13.62
N PRO A 27 24.20 20.53 13.62
CA PRO A 27 23.42 21.77 13.69
C PRO A 27 22.55 22.01 12.44
N SER A 28 22.77 21.28 11.34
CA SER A 28 21.92 21.35 10.14
C SER A 28 20.59 20.61 10.32
N VAL A 29 20.48 19.71 11.30
CA VAL A 29 19.25 18.98 11.61
C VAL A 29 18.36 19.83 12.51
N LYS A 30 17.32 20.42 11.92
CA LYS A 30 16.31 21.16 12.67
C LYS A 30 15.57 20.23 13.63
N PRO A 31 15.32 20.62 14.89
CA PRO A 31 14.51 19.84 15.82
C PRO A 31 13.14 19.48 15.24
N PHE A 32 12.57 18.37 15.69
CA PHE A 32 11.21 17.97 15.32
C PHE A 32 10.20 19.06 15.74
N ASP A 33 9.57 19.69 14.76
CA ASP A 33 8.50 20.66 14.96
C ASP A 33 7.15 19.97 14.74
N ARG A 34 6.45 19.72 15.83
CA ARG A 34 5.15 19.03 15.84
C ARG A 34 4.06 19.82 15.12
N GLU A 35 4.01 21.14 15.29
CA GLU A 35 2.93 21.95 14.74
C GLU A 35 3.11 22.15 13.24
N LEU A 36 4.35 22.35 12.79
CA LEU A 36 4.68 22.35 11.37
C LEU A 36 4.33 21.00 10.72
N SER A 37 4.77 19.90 11.34
CA SER A 37 4.51 18.55 10.84
C SER A 37 3.01 18.26 10.73
N LYS A 38 2.23 18.65 11.74
CA LYS A 38 0.77 18.53 11.75
C LYS A 38 0.13 19.35 10.63
N THR A 39 0.59 20.59 10.43
CA THR A 39 0.10 21.49 9.38
C THR A 39 0.35 20.93 7.98
N GLN A 40 1.56 20.40 7.75
CA GLN A 40 1.92 19.73 6.50
C GLN A 40 1.07 18.49 6.25
N ALA A 41 0.93 17.62 7.24
CA ALA A 41 0.12 16.41 7.14
C ALA A 41 -1.35 16.75 6.85
N PHE A 42 -1.95 17.73 7.52
CA PHE A 42 -3.33 18.13 7.25
C PHE A 42 -3.54 18.76 5.88
N GLY A 43 -2.64 19.64 5.45
CA GLY A 43 -2.70 20.22 4.11
C GLY A 43 -2.61 19.15 3.01
N PHE A 44 -1.78 18.13 3.24
CA PHE A 44 -1.66 16.96 2.38
C PHE A 44 -2.93 16.08 2.41
N THR A 45 -3.43 15.74 3.60
CA THR A 45 -4.63 14.90 3.77
C THR A 45 -5.85 15.50 3.09
N ARG A 46 -6.02 16.83 3.09
CA ARG A 46 -7.13 17.48 2.37
C ARG A 46 -7.07 17.19 0.87
N LYS A 47 -5.90 17.39 0.25
CA LYS A 47 -5.69 17.10 -1.19
C LYS A 47 -5.82 15.61 -1.49
N LEU A 48 -5.39 14.76 -0.56
CA LEU A 48 -5.55 13.31 -0.68
C LEU A 48 -7.03 12.91 -0.71
N TYR A 49 -7.85 13.48 0.18
CA TYR A 49 -9.29 13.24 0.23
C TYR A 49 -10.00 13.63 -1.06
N GLU A 50 -9.66 14.79 -1.65
CA GLU A 50 -10.24 15.25 -2.92
C GLU A 50 -10.06 14.23 -4.07
N ILE A 51 -8.96 13.47 -4.06
CA ILE A 51 -8.67 12.43 -5.05
C ILE A 51 -9.28 11.09 -4.64
N TRP A 52 -9.23 10.75 -3.35
CA TRP A 52 -9.62 9.46 -2.82
C TRP A 52 -11.13 9.28 -2.72
N GLU A 53 -11.85 10.23 -2.11
CA GLU A 53 -13.27 10.10 -1.75
C GLU A 53 -14.15 9.70 -2.95
N PRO A 54 -14.01 10.28 -4.16
CA PRO A 54 -14.85 9.90 -5.30
C PRO A 54 -14.62 8.47 -5.79
N LYS A 55 -13.48 7.86 -5.43
CA LYS A 55 -13.04 6.55 -5.93
C LYS A 55 -13.00 5.48 -4.86
N GLU A 56 -13.08 5.85 -3.58
CA GLU A 56 -12.94 4.98 -2.42
C GLU A 56 -13.75 3.69 -2.56
N ARG A 57 -15.07 3.84 -2.78
CA ARG A 57 -15.97 2.68 -2.90
C ARG A 57 -15.56 1.76 -4.05
N ALA A 58 -15.26 2.31 -5.23
CA ALA A 58 -14.90 1.54 -6.40
C ALA A 58 -13.58 0.79 -6.20
N VAL A 59 -12.61 1.39 -5.49
CA VAL A 59 -11.35 0.75 -5.12
C VAL A 59 -11.58 -0.39 -4.13
N ILE A 60 -12.30 -0.12 -3.04
CA ILE A 60 -12.53 -1.09 -1.95
C ILE A 60 -13.27 -2.33 -2.47
N GLU A 61 -14.38 -2.12 -3.19
CA GLU A 61 -15.12 -3.21 -3.82
C GLU A 61 -14.31 -3.86 -4.96
N GLY A 62 -13.48 -3.09 -5.65
CA GLY A 62 -12.58 -3.59 -6.69
C GLY A 62 -11.58 -4.59 -6.14
N ILE A 63 -10.91 -4.26 -5.03
CA ILE A 63 -9.97 -5.14 -4.34
C ILE A 63 -10.69 -6.41 -3.87
N GLU A 64 -11.83 -6.26 -3.17
CA GLU A 64 -12.63 -7.40 -2.70
C GLU A 64 -13.07 -8.33 -3.84
N ARG A 65 -13.53 -7.78 -4.96
CA ARG A 65 -13.87 -8.57 -6.15
C ARG A 65 -12.64 -9.23 -6.78
N ALA A 66 -11.50 -8.53 -6.82
CA ALA A 66 -10.27 -9.03 -7.42
C ALA A 66 -9.70 -10.20 -6.62
N THR A 67 -9.66 -10.11 -5.29
CA THR A 67 -9.09 -11.13 -4.40
C THR A 67 -10.09 -12.20 -4.01
N GLY A 68 -11.39 -11.88 -3.99
CA GLY A 68 -12.44 -12.73 -3.44
C GLY A 68 -12.49 -12.74 -1.91
N LEU A 69 -11.77 -11.84 -1.24
CA LEU A 69 -11.71 -11.74 0.21
C LEU A 69 -12.55 -10.56 0.71
N PRO A 70 -13.55 -10.79 1.58
CA PRO A 70 -14.33 -9.71 2.15
C PRO A 70 -13.49 -8.90 3.13
N TRP A 71 -13.80 -7.61 3.25
CA TRP A 71 -13.27 -6.79 4.33
C TRP A 71 -13.96 -7.15 5.65
N LYS A 72 -13.20 -7.35 6.73
CA LYS A 72 -13.79 -7.63 8.06
C LYS A 72 -14.22 -6.36 8.79
N ASP A 73 -13.46 -5.28 8.60
CA ASP A 73 -13.71 -4.01 9.27
C ASP A 73 -14.53 -3.06 8.41
N ASP A 74 -15.41 -2.30 9.07
CA ASP A 74 -16.17 -1.23 8.44
C ASP A 74 -15.32 0.00 8.14
N ALA A 75 -14.17 0.16 8.82
CA ALA A 75 -13.23 1.23 8.59
C ALA A 75 -11.78 0.81 8.91
N VAL A 76 -10.83 1.37 8.16
CA VAL A 76 -9.39 1.24 8.43
C VAL A 76 -8.80 2.64 8.64
N THR A 77 -8.02 2.80 9.71
CA THR A 77 -7.30 4.05 9.97
C THR A 77 -6.00 4.07 9.15
N CYS A 78 -5.85 5.09 8.31
CA CYS A 78 -4.61 5.36 7.59
C CYS A 78 -3.85 6.51 8.27
N PHE A 79 -2.70 6.23 8.86
CA PHE A 79 -1.85 7.26 9.45
C PHE A 79 -1.12 8.05 8.37
N VAL A 80 -1.24 9.37 8.39
CA VAL A 80 -0.49 10.26 7.50
C VAL A 80 0.64 10.88 8.30
N VAL A 81 1.88 10.61 7.92
CA VAL A 81 3.09 11.06 8.61
C VAL A 81 4.07 11.72 7.63
N ASN A 82 5.00 12.53 8.12
CA ASN A 82 5.95 13.23 7.26
C ASN A 82 7.28 12.49 7.11
N TYR A 83 7.71 11.77 8.15
CA TYR A 83 9.09 11.28 8.24
C TYR A 83 9.28 9.78 7.97
N ALA A 84 8.21 9.01 7.77
CA ALA A 84 8.34 7.61 7.38
C ALA A 84 9.09 7.48 6.03
N VAL A 85 9.91 6.43 5.92
CA VAL A 85 10.72 6.18 4.72
C VAL A 85 9.84 5.82 3.53
N ASN A 86 8.80 5.02 3.75
CA ASN A 86 7.82 4.59 2.76
C ASN A 86 6.43 4.45 3.43
N GLY A 87 5.40 4.20 2.63
CA GLY A 87 4.12 3.68 3.14
C GLY A 87 4.24 2.21 3.55
N PHE A 88 3.29 1.73 4.36
CA PHE A 88 3.19 0.32 4.76
C PHE A 88 1.78 -0.01 5.24
N GLY A 89 1.37 -1.29 5.10
CA GLY A 89 -0.01 -1.72 5.29
C GLY A 89 -0.47 -1.96 6.73
N TYR A 90 0.43 -2.22 7.70
CA TYR A 90 0.01 -2.48 9.08
C TYR A 90 0.96 -1.90 10.15
N PRO A 91 0.51 -0.88 10.92
CA PRO A 91 -0.70 -0.09 10.69
C PRO A 91 -0.64 0.66 9.35
N LEU A 92 -1.76 0.78 8.65
CA LEU A 92 -1.82 1.44 7.35
C LEU A 92 -1.29 2.88 7.46
N THR A 93 -0.22 3.17 6.74
CA THR A 93 0.51 4.43 6.87
C THR A 93 0.94 4.97 5.51
N LEU A 94 0.75 6.28 5.30
CA LEU A 94 1.23 7.04 4.16
C LEU A 94 2.23 8.09 4.62
N THR A 95 3.25 8.32 3.79
CA THR A 95 4.27 9.33 4.02
C THR A 95 4.12 10.53 3.08
N THR A 96 4.14 11.73 3.63
CA THR A 96 4.09 12.98 2.85
C THR A 96 5.48 13.46 2.44
N HIS A 97 6.55 12.89 3.01
CA HIS A 97 7.93 13.39 2.89
C HIS A 97 8.02 14.90 3.11
N GLU A 98 7.48 15.38 4.22
CA GLU A 98 7.45 16.81 4.56
C GLU A 98 6.67 17.64 3.52
N GLY A 99 5.59 17.06 2.96
CA GLY A 99 4.77 17.67 1.92
C GLY A 99 5.33 17.59 0.50
N LYS A 100 6.42 16.84 0.27
CA LYS A 100 7.04 16.66 -1.06
C LYS A 100 6.42 15.53 -1.87
N THR A 101 5.67 14.63 -1.23
CA THR A 101 4.91 13.59 -1.92
C THR A 101 3.73 14.22 -2.66
N GLU A 102 3.58 13.88 -3.94
CA GLU A 102 2.39 14.25 -4.71
C GLU A 102 1.16 13.45 -4.22
N PRO A 103 0.02 14.09 -3.90
CA PRO A 103 -1.18 13.39 -3.41
C PRO A 103 -1.66 12.27 -4.34
N SER A 104 -1.59 12.46 -5.65
CA SER A 104 -1.97 11.43 -6.63
C SER A 104 -1.11 10.17 -6.52
N ARG A 105 0.20 10.32 -6.29
CA ARG A 105 1.12 9.18 -6.06
C ARG A 105 0.84 8.49 -4.73
N ALA A 106 0.45 9.25 -3.72
CA ALA A 106 0.09 8.69 -2.43
C ALA A 106 -1.22 7.91 -2.48
N VAL A 107 -2.19 8.31 -3.30
CA VAL A 107 -3.39 7.49 -3.56
C VAL A 107 -3.02 6.14 -4.18
N LEU A 108 -2.11 6.09 -5.17
CA LEU A 108 -1.69 4.80 -5.73
C LEU A 108 -0.99 3.92 -4.69
N THR A 109 -0.21 4.54 -3.81
CA THR A 109 0.42 3.84 -2.67
C THR A 109 -0.63 3.34 -1.68
N LEU A 110 -1.66 4.12 -1.39
CA LEU A 110 -2.78 3.69 -0.56
C LEU A 110 -3.46 2.45 -1.13
N VAL A 111 -3.75 2.43 -2.44
CA VAL A 111 -4.38 1.27 -3.09
C VAL A 111 -3.47 0.04 -2.98
N HIS A 112 -2.16 0.21 -3.16
CA HIS A 112 -1.16 -0.85 -2.98
C HIS A 112 -1.18 -1.41 -1.55
N GLU A 113 -1.12 -0.55 -0.53
CA GLU A 113 -1.16 -0.98 0.86
C GLU A 113 -2.51 -1.59 1.26
N LEU A 114 -3.63 -1.09 0.75
CA LEU A 114 -4.95 -1.69 0.96
C LEU A 114 -5.03 -3.11 0.40
N ALA A 115 -4.42 -3.38 -0.76
CA ALA A 115 -4.34 -4.73 -1.28
C ALA A 115 -3.53 -5.65 -0.35
N HIS A 116 -2.43 -5.16 0.24
CA HIS A 116 -1.73 -5.89 1.32
C HIS A 116 -2.63 -6.15 2.53
N VAL A 117 -3.38 -5.14 3.01
CA VAL A 117 -4.32 -5.28 4.13
C VAL A 117 -5.33 -6.40 3.85
N ASN A 118 -5.97 -6.37 2.69
CA ASN A 118 -6.97 -7.36 2.30
C ASN A 118 -6.40 -8.79 2.17
N LEU A 119 -5.23 -8.94 1.54
CA LEU A 119 -4.63 -10.25 1.26
C LEU A 119 -3.96 -10.89 2.48
N MET A 120 -3.27 -10.10 3.31
CA MET A 120 -2.35 -10.63 4.33
C MET A 120 -2.85 -10.51 5.76
N TYR A 121 -3.59 -9.43 6.08
CA TYR A 121 -3.98 -9.12 7.46
C TYR A 121 -5.44 -9.48 7.72
N GLU A 122 -6.31 -9.32 6.72
CA GLU A 122 -7.73 -9.64 6.82
C GLU A 122 -8.10 -11.07 6.40
N GLY A 123 -7.12 -11.89 5.99
CA GLY A 123 -7.36 -13.29 5.67
C GLY A 123 -7.87 -14.10 6.88
N PRO A 124 -8.81 -15.06 6.71
CA PRO A 124 -9.06 -16.07 7.73
C PRO A 124 -7.78 -16.92 7.90
N GLY A 125 -7.57 -17.49 9.09
CA GLY A 125 -6.48 -18.45 9.33
C GLY A 125 -6.44 -19.63 8.34
N ARG A 126 -7.54 -19.85 7.60
CA ARG A 126 -7.69 -20.78 6.48
C ARG A 126 -6.80 -20.47 5.26
N LEU A 127 -6.25 -19.27 5.13
CA LEU A 127 -5.31 -18.94 4.05
C LEU A 127 -3.87 -19.36 4.34
N ARG A 128 -3.55 -19.84 5.55
CA ARG A 128 -2.19 -20.28 5.89
C ARG A 128 -1.67 -21.33 4.92
N ASP A 129 -2.49 -22.34 4.63
CA ASP A 129 -2.11 -23.45 3.74
C ASP A 129 -2.07 -23.03 2.27
N TYR A 130 -2.93 -22.07 1.88
CA TYR A 130 -2.84 -21.41 0.58
C TYR A 130 -1.49 -20.69 0.45
N TRP A 131 -1.13 -19.84 1.41
CA TRP A 131 0.12 -19.08 1.37
C TRP A 131 1.34 -19.99 1.40
N LYS A 132 1.29 -21.11 2.13
CA LYS A 132 2.34 -22.14 2.07
C LYS A 132 2.50 -22.67 0.64
N THR A 133 1.40 -23.11 0.03
CA THR A 133 1.40 -23.65 -1.35
C THR A 133 1.86 -22.60 -2.37
N PHE A 134 1.39 -21.36 -2.21
CA PHE A 134 1.78 -20.23 -3.05
C PHE A 134 3.29 -19.94 -2.93
N HIS A 135 3.83 -19.92 -1.72
CA HIS A 135 5.26 -19.69 -1.50
C HIS A 135 6.14 -20.84 -1.99
N GLU A 136 5.62 -22.07 -2.00
CA GLU A 136 6.29 -23.24 -2.60
C GLU A 136 6.34 -23.13 -4.13
N ARG A 137 5.24 -22.71 -4.77
CA ARG A 137 5.20 -22.46 -6.23
C ARG A 137 6.25 -21.46 -6.67
N TYR A 138 6.40 -20.37 -5.92
CA TYR A 138 7.35 -19.30 -6.24
C TYR A 138 8.66 -19.41 -5.42
N ALA A 139 9.05 -20.60 -4.95
CA ALA A 139 10.18 -20.75 -4.04
C ALA A 139 11.54 -20.25 -4.58
N GLY A 140 11.67 -20.12 -5.90
CA GLY A 140 12.86 -19.53 -6.55
C GLY A 140 12.92 -18.00 -6.51
N GLU A 141 11.83 -17.34 -6.14
CA GLU A 141 11.75 -15.87 -6.06
C GLU A 141 12.04 -15.39 -4.63
N ASP A 142 12.58 -14.18 -4.49
CA ASP A 142 12.82 -13.60 -3.18
C ASP A 142 11.51 -13.32 -2.44
N VAL A 143 11.59 -13.18 -1.11
CA VAL A 143 10.40 -13.00 -0.26
C VAL A 143 9.61 -11.74 -0.64
N MET A 144 10.29 -10.65 -1.01
CA MET A 144 9.61 -9.42 -1.40
C MET A 144 8.88 -9.63 -2.72
N THR A 145 9.52 -10.21 -3.73
CA THR A 145 8.86 -10.57 -5.00
C THR A 145 7.61 -11.41 -4.74
N ARG A 146 7.73 -12.51 -3.98
CA ARG A 146 6.60 -13.40 -3.68
C ARG A 146 5.42 -12.69 -3.04
N ASN A 147 5.69 -11.83 -2.06
CA ASN A 147 4.65 -11.11 -1.33
C ASN A 147 3.93 -10.07 -2.22
N HIS A 148 4.60 -9.56 -3.26
CA HIS A 148 4.03 -8.56 -4.15
C HIS A 148 3.33 -9.14 -5.38
N ILE A 149 3.59 -10.39 -5.78
CA ILE A 149 2.85 -11.04 -6.88
C ILE A 149 1.32 -10.93 -6.73
N PRO A 150 0.69 -11.37 -5.62
CA PRO A 150 -0.77 -11.31 -5.50
C PRO A 150 -1.29 -9.88 -5.36
N VAL A 151 -0.49 -8.98 -4.77
CA VAL A 151 -0.81 -7.56 -4.64
C VAL A 151 -0.83 -6.90 -6.01
N HIS A 152 0.24 -7.07 -6.79
CA HIS A 152 0.36 -6.55 -8.16
C HIS A 152 -0.72 -7.12 -9.08
N ALA A 153 -1.07 -8.41 -8.93
CA ALA A 153 -2.21 -8.98 -9.64
C ALA A 153 -3.53 -8.25 -9.31
N ALA A 154 -3.80 -7.94 -8.04
CA ALA A 154 -4.98 -7.16 -7.66
C ALA A 154 -4.94 -5.74 -8.24
N LEU A 155 -3.76 -5.08 -8.19
CA LEU A 155 -3.59 -3.73 -8.72
C LEU A 155 -3.73 -3.65 -10.24
N ALA A 156 -3.28 -4.68 -10.97
CA ALA A 156 -3.46 -4.80 -12.42
C ALA A 156 -4.92 -4.75 -12.84
N ILE A 157 -5.82 -5.24 -11.99
CA ILE A 157 -7.26 -5.28 -12.25
C ILE A 157 -7.92 -3.98 -11.75
N VAL A 158 -7.59 -3.53 -10.55
CA VAL A 158 -8.31 -2.43 -9.88
C VAL A 158 -7.93 -1.07 -10.44
N LEU A 159 -6.65 -0.81 -10.73
CA LEU A 159 -6.20 0.52 -11.11
C LEU A 159 -6.77 0.97 -12.47
N PRO A 160 -6.76 0.16 -13.54
CA PRO A 160 -7.36 0.57 -14.81
C PRO A 160 -8.84 0.93 -14.69
N GLN A 161 -9.60 0.18 -13.88
CA GLN A 161 -11.04 0.37 -13.69
C GLN A 161 -11.37 1.65 -12.91
N THR A 162 -10.48 2.09 -12.03
CA THR A 162 -10.75 3.18 -11.07
C THR A 162 -10.01 4.47 -11.38
N PHE A 163 -8.79 4.39 -11.90
CA PHE A 163 -7.92 5.52 -12.21
C PHE A 163 -7.49 5.59 -13.68
N GLY A 164 -7.84 4.59 -14.50
CA GLY A 164 -7.40 4.49 -15.89
C GLY A 164 -6.03 3.80 -16.04
N GLU A 165 -5.71 3.40 -17.27
CA GLU A 165 -4.48 2.65 -17.59
C GLU A 165 -3.20 3.41 -17.21
N ASP A 166 -3.20 4.73 -17.36
CA ASP A 166 -2.04 5.58 -17.04
C ASP A 166 -1.61 5.45 -15.57
N ALA A 167 -2.55 5.18 -14.66
CA ALA A 167 -2.24 4.97 -13.25
C ALA A 167 -1.44 3.68 -13.03
N LEU A 168 -1.80 2.60 -13.74
CA LEU A 168 -1.08 1.33 -13.70
C LEU A 168 0.31 1.48 -14.33
N VAL A 169 0.41 2.15 -15.48
CA VAL A 169 1.70 2.44 -16.15
C VAL A 169 2.61 3.27 -15.25
N SER A 170 2.08 4.32 -14.63
CA SER A 170 2.81 5.18 -13.68
C SER A 170 3.33 4.38 -12.48
N LEU A 171 2.49 3.50 -11.92
CA LEU A 171 2.87 2.62 -10.83
C LEU A 171 3.99 1.66 -11.24
N LYS A 172 3.82 0.92 -12.36
CA LYS A 172 4.84 0.01 -12.88
C LYS A 172 6.18 0.71 -13.16
N SER A 173 6.16 1.92 -13.71
CA SER A 173 7.36 2.70 -13.99
C SER A 173 8.11 3.10 -12.71
N ARG A 174 7.38 3.43 -11.63
CA ARG A 174 7.96 3.68 -10.31
C ARG A 174 8.57 2.41 -9.73
N ASP A 175 7.80 1.33 -9.74
CA ASP A 175 8.12 0.05 -9.15
C ASP A 175 9.29 -0.65 -9.87
N ALA A 176 9.49 -0.37 -11.17
CA ALA A 176 10.62 -0.88 -11.95
C ALA A 176 12.01 -0.47 -11.41
N LYS A 177 12.07 0.52 -10.52
CA LYS A 177 13.30 0.95 -9.85
C LYS A 177 13.71 0.03 -8.70
N ASP A 178 12.79 -0.79 -8.21
CA ASP A 178 13.01 -1.77 -7.16
C ASP A 178 12.99 -3.18 -7.80
N PRO A 179 14.13 -3.91 -7.83
CA PRO A 179 14.22 -5.15 -8.58
C PRO A 179 13.18 -6.23 -8.18
N PRO A 180 12.91 -6.47 -6.87
CA PRO A 180 11.80 -7.33 -6.46
C PRO A 180 10.42 -6.92 -6.99
N TYR A 181 10.08 -5.63 -6.94
CA TYR A 181 8.78 -5.17 -7.43
C TYR A 181 8.66 -5.32 -8.95
N LYS A 182 9.73 -4.98 -9.67
CA LYS A 182 9.82 -5.20 -11.11
C LYS A 182 9.58 -6.67 -11.43
N ARG A 183 10.25 -7.58 -10.71
CA ARG A 183 10.14 -9.03 -10.92
C ARG A 183 8.72 -9.52 -10.66
N ALA A 184 8.06 -9.04 -9.61
CA ALA A 184 6.66 -9.38 -9.35
C ALA A 184 5.73 -8.94 -10.49
N TRP A 185 5.93 -7.74 -11.07
CA TRP A 185 5.18 -7.29 -12.24
C TRP A 185 5.43 -8.16 -13.48
N GLU A 186 6.67 -8.58 -13.75
CA GLU A 186 6.99 -9.49 -14.85
C GLU A 186 6.25 -10.82 -14.72
N ILE A 187 6.14 -11.37 -13.50
CA ILE A 187 5.39 -12.60 -13.24
C ILE A 187 3.89 -12.38 -13.50
N VAL A 188 3.32 -11.29 -12.99
CA VAL A 188 1.90 -10.94 -13.21
C VAL A 188 1.58 -10.77 -14.69
N ASP A 189 2.47 -10.13 -15.45
CA ASP A 189 2.28 -9.91 -16.89
C ASP A 189 2.41 -11.22 -17.69
N ASN A 190 3.29 -12.14 -17.27
CA ASN A 190 3.48 -13.42 -17.94
C ASN A 190 2.38 -14.45 -17.64
N GLU A 191 1.94 -14.53 -16.38
CA GLU A 191 0.98 -15.55 -15.95
C GLU A 191 -0.47 -15.07 -16.06
N GLY A 192 -0.69 -13.75 -16.08
CA GLY A 192 -2.01 -13.11 -16.09
C GLY A 192 -2.56 -12.89 -14.69
N ALA A 193 -2.92 -11.64 -14.38
CA ALA A 193 -3.43 -11.22 -13.09
C ALA A 193 -4.67 -12.03 -12.63
N GLU A 194 -5.59 -12.30 -13.56
CA GLU A 194 -6.79 -13.08 -13.30
C GLU A 194 -6.48 -14.52 -12.94
N ASN A 195 -5.48 -15.14 -13.58
CA ASN A 195 -5.10 -16.53 -13.30
C ASN A 195 -4.51 -16.67 -11.90
N ILE A 196 -3.60 -15.75 -11.53
CA ILE A 196 -2.99 -15.71 -10.20
C ILE A 196 -4.07 -15.61 -9.12
N LEU A 197 -5.04 -14.69 -9.28
CA LEU A 197 -6.09 -14.50 -8.27
C LEU A 197 -7.19 -15.55 -8.33
N LYS A 198 -7.37 -16.24 -9.46
CA LYS A 198 -8.32 -17.35 -9.58
C LYS A 198 -7.95 -18.49 -8.63
N GLU A 199 -6.68 -18.80 -8.48
CA GLU A 199 -6.21 -19.84 -7.55
C GLU A 199 -6.57 -19.52 -6.09
N LEU A 200 -6.39 -18.27 -5.68
CA LEU A 200 -6.83 -17.78 -4.37
C LEU A 200 -8.35 -17.96 -4.20
N LYS A 201 -9.15 -17.51 -5.17
CA LYS A 201 -10.61 -17.62 -5.12
C LYS A 201 -11.09 -19.06 -5.06
N ASP A 202 -10.47 -19.94 -5.84
CA ASP A 202 -10.81 -21.36 -5.86
C ASP A 202 -10.44 -22.03 -4.55
N TRP A 203 -9.38 -21.57 -3.87
CA TRP A 203 -9.05 -22.04 -2.52
C TRP A 203 -10.09 -21.60 -1.49
N ILE A 204 -10.53 -20.34 -1.53
CA ILE A 204 -11.53 -19.79 -0.58
C ILE A 204 -12.87 -20.52 -0.65
N LYS A 205 -13.23 -21.04 -1.83
CA LYS A 205 -14.50 -21.76 -2.06
C LYS A 205 -14.50 -23.21 -1.57
N LYS A 206 -13.34 -23.77 -1.26
CA LYS A 206 -13.20 -25.15 -0.73
C LYS A 206 -13.49 -25.18 0.76
#